data_AF-A0A935MAE7-F1
#
_entry.id   AF-A0A935MAE7-F1
#
_cell.length_a   1.000
_cell.length_b   1.000
_cell.length_c   1.000
_cell.angle_alpha   90.00
_cell.angle_beta   90.00
_cell.angle_gamma   90.00
#
_symmetry.space_group_name_H-M   'P 1'
#
loop_
_entity.id
_entity.type
_entity.pdbx_description
1 polymer ?
#
loop_
_entity_poly.entity_id
_entity_poly.type
_entity_poly.pdbx_seq_one_letter_code
_entity_poly.pdbx_strand_id
1 'polypeptide(L)'
;METQATGRSKRQTSHEFYKKLFKLTGAGGAAFWITDFAISVSPIAAEYRAAFSISNLPMALVEALVGGLMIGCCVSYFLLRFFDRIPTKNPILKALILSFVAMLMIEFLSTLVDPNNASVYLLIDTGMNMPRFLALGMVVGHLYDKLNGGAHS
;
A
#
# COMPACT_ATOMS: atom_id res chain seq x y z
N MET A 1 33.67 16.32 -24.03
CA MET A 1 32.25 16.08 -24.38
C MET A 1 31.62 14.90 -23.61
N GLU A 2 32.32 14.24 -22.68
CA GLU A 2 31.82 13.05 -21.96
C GLU A 2 31.00 13.34 -20.67
N THR A 3 31.06 14.57 -20.15
CA THR A 3 30.37 14.97 -18.91
C THR A 3 28.86 15.22 -19.09
N GLN A 4 28.41 15.57 -20.31
CA GLN A 4 26.98 15.77 -20.59
C GLN A 4 26.22 14.47 -20.88
N ALA A 5 26.86 13.48 -21.52
CA ALA A 5 26.22 12.21 -21.87
C ALA A 5 25.87 11.38 -20.62
N THR A 6 26.78 11.35 -19.64
CA THR A 6 26.59 10.67 -18.35
C THR A 6 25.54 11.35 -17.47
N GLY A 7 25.50 12.69 -17.44
CA GLY A 7 24.48 13.46 -16.72
C GLY A 7 23.07 13.28 -17.30
N ARG A 8 22.94 13.23 -18.63
CA ARG A 8 21.64 13.02 -19.31
C ARG A 8 21.10 11.61 -19.10
N SER A 9 21.96 10.59 -19.16
CA SER A 9 21.62 9.20 -18.85
C SER A 9 21.11 9.04 -17.41
N LYS A 10 21.84 9.56 -16.43
CA LYS A 10 21.45 9.48 -15.00
C LYS A 10 20.14 10.22 -14.67
N ARG A 11 19.87 11.33 -15.37
CA ARG A 11 18.62 12.08 -15.23
C ARG A 11 17.44 11.32 -15.84
N GLN A 12 17.65 10.66 -16.96
CA GLN A 12 16.64 9.85 -17.65
C GLN A 12 16.28 8.59 -16.84
N THR A 13 17.26 7.91 -16.25
CA THR A 13 17.01 6.76 -15.34
C THR A 13 16.26 7.17 -14.08
N SER A 14 16.60 8.33 -13.50
CA SER A 14 15.91 8.86 -12.32
C SER A 14 14.46 9.25 -12.66
N HIS A 15 14.24 9.90 -13.80
CA HIS A 15 12.90 10.28 -14.25
C HIS A 15 11.99 9.06 -14.45
N GLU A 16 12.48 8.01 -15.12
CA GLU A 16 11.70 6.78 -15.31
C GLU A 16 11.41 6.05 -13.99
N PHE A 17 12.35 6.09 -13.03
CA PHE A 17 12.12 5.58 -11.68
C PHE A 17 10.98 6.32 -10.97
N TYR A 18 11.04 7.66 -10.91
CA TYR A 18 10.00 8.46 -10.25
C TYR A 18 8.64 8.33 -10.96
N LYS A 19 8.62 8.24 -12.28
CA LYS A 19 7.40 8.01 -13.06
C LYS A 19 6.75 6.66 -12.75
N LYS A 20 7.55 5.60 -12.64
CA LYS A 20 7.07 4.27 -12.21
C LYS A 20 6.56 4.32 -10.77
N LEU A 21 7.32 4.93 -9.86
CA LEU A 21 6.95 5.10 -8.46
C LEU A 21 5.60 5.80 -8.34
N PHE A 22 5.42 6.95 -9.00
CA PHE A 22 4.18 7.73 -8.91
C PHE A 22 2.97 6.95 -9.44
N LYS A 23 3.12 6.20 -10.54
CA LYS A 23 2.06 5.33 -11.07
C LYS A 23 1.68 4.22 -10.10
N LEU A 24 2.67 3.55 -9.51
CA LEU A 24 2.45 2.47 -8.56
C LEU A 24 1.82 2.98 -7.27
N THR A 25 2.32 4.09 -6.73
CA THR A 25 1.76 4.76 -5.55
C THR A 25 0.32 5.18 -5.77
N GLY A 26 0.02 5.83 -6.89
CA GLY A 26 -1.33 6.26 -7.23
C GLY A 26 -2.29 5.09 -7.36
N ALA A 27 -1.90 4.04 -8.09
CA ALA A 27 -2.74 2.85 -8.28
C ALA A 27 -2.95 2.08 -6.96
N GLY A 28 -1.88 1.88 -6.17
CA GLY A 28 -1.93 1.20 -4.89
C GLY A 28 -2.75 1.96 -3.85
N GLY A 29 -2.55 3.27 -3.74
CA GLY A 29 -3.32 4.13 -2.84
C GLY A 29 -4.79 4.20 -3.23
N ALA A 30 -5.11 4.29 -4.52
CA ALA A 30 -6.49 4.22 -5.00
C ALA A 30 -7.15 2.87 -4.68
N ALA A 31 -6.45 1.76 -4.89
CA ALA A 31 -6.96 0.42 -4.57
C ALA A 31 -7.24 0.27 -3.07
N PHE A 32 -6.32 0.73 -2.22
CA PHE A 32 -6.49 0.78 -0.77
C PHE A 32 -7.73 1.58 -0.37
N TRP A 33 -7.85 2.80 -0.88
CA TRP A 33 -8.94 3.70 -0.57
C TRP A 33 -10.30 3.19 -1.08
N ILE A 34 -10.38 2.67 -2.30
CA ILE A 34 -11.62 2.09 -2.85
C ILE A 34 -12.08 0.90 -2.01
N THR A 35 -11.14 0.06 -1.57
CA THR A 35 -11.45 -1.10 -0.71
C THR A 35 -11.97 -0.65 0.65
N ASP A 36 -11.33 0.35 1.25
CA ASP A 36 -11.76 0.96 2.51
C ASP A 36 -13.15 1.61 2.40
N PHE A 37 -13.40 2.32 1.30
CA PHE A 37 -14.71 2.88 0.97
C PHE A 37 -15.78 1.79 0.82
N ALA A 38 -15.50 0.72 0.07
CA ALA A 38 -16.42 -0.39 -0.13
C ALA A 38 -16.79 -1.10 1.18
N ILE A 39 -15.80 -1.27 2.07
CA ILE A 39 -16.04 -1.80 3.43
C ILE A 39 -16.91 -0.81 4.22
N SER A 40 -16.57 0.48 4.17
CA SER A 40 -17.27 1.52 4.93
C SER A 40 -18.74 1.70 4.54
N VAL A 41 -19.09 1.49 3.27
CA VAL A 41 -20.48 1.55 2.78
C VAL A 41 -21.21 0.21 2.89
N SER A 42 -20.53 -0.85 3.34
CA SER A 42 -21.15 -2.16 3.49
C SER A 42 -22.19 -2.17 4.63
N PRO A 43 -23.26 -2.98 4.51
CA PRO A 43 -24.26 -3.13 5.57
C PRO A 43 -23.66 -3.56 6.91
N ILE A 44 -22.61 -4.39 6.86
CA ILE A 44 -21.88 -4.90 8.03
C ILE A 44 -21.20 -3.74 8.78
N ALA A 45 -20.60 -2.80 8.06
CA ALA A 45 -20.00 -1.62 8.67
C ALA A 45 -21.06 -0.68 9.25
N ALA A 46 -22.25 -0.57 8.65
CA ALA A 46 -23.34 0.21 9.20
C ALA A 46 -23.80 -0.33 10.56
N GLU A 47 -23.95 -1.65 10.70
CA GLU A 47 -24.28 -2.30 11.97
C GLU A 47 -23.16 -2.12 13.01
N TYR A 48 -21.89 -2.26 12.61
CA TYR A 48 -20.75 -2.02 13.50
C TYR A 48 -20.71 -0.58 14.02
N ARG A 49 -20.90 0.41 13.14
CA ARG A 49 -20.92 1.82 13.54
C ARG A 49 -22.11 2.15 14.45
N ALA A 50 -23.27 1.55 14.20
CA ALA A 50 -24.44 1.70 15.06
C ALA A 50 -24.18 1.10 16.46
N ALA A 51 -23.51 -0.05 16.53
CA ALA A 51 -23.14 -0.70 17.80
C ALA A 51 -22.11 0.12 18.61
N PHE A 52 -21.19 0.81 17.94
CA PHE A 52 -20.09 1.54 18.58
C PHE A 52 -20.22 3.08 18.55
N SER A 53 -21.36 3.63 18.12
CA SER A 53 -21.61 5.09 18.00
C SER A 53 -20.55 5.86 17.20
N ILE A 54 -20.02 5.26 16.13
CA ILE A 54 -18.94 5.87 15.32
C ILE A 54 -19.55 6.86 14.31
N SER A 55 -19.40 8.16 14.54
CA SER A 55 -20.11 9.21 13.76
C SER A 55 -19.37 9.71 12.51
N ASN A 56 -18.04 9.72 12.49
CA ASN A 56 -17.29 10.50 11.48
C ASN A 56 -16.74 9.67 10.30
N LEU A 57 -17.61 9.26 9.37
CA LEU A 57 -17.20 8.59 8.11
C LEU A 57 -16.26 9.43 7.22
N PRO A 58 -16.52 10.74 7.00
CA PRO A 58 -15.73 11.52 6.05
C PRO A 58 -14.26 11.68 6.48
N MET A 59 -14.01 11.86 7.78
CA MET A 59 -12.65 11.99 8.31
C MET A 59 -11.87 10.69 8.11
N ALA A 60 -12.48 9.54 8.44
CA ALA A 60 -11.84 8.23 8.26
C ALA A 60 -11.49 7.94 6.79
N LEU A 61 -12.34 8.32 5.84
CA LEU A 61 -12.05 8.16 4.41
C LEU A 61 -10.89 9.05 3.92
N VAL A 62 -10.73 10.24 4.49
CA VAL A 62 -9.59 11.13 4.18
C VAL A 62 -8.30 10.56 4.78
N GLU A 63 -8.34 10.07 6.02
CA GLU A 63 -7.22 9.38 6.65
C GLU A 63 -6.80 8.14 5.87
N ALA A 64 -7.77 7.33 5.42
CA ALA A 64 -7.52 6.16 4.58
C ALA A 64 -6.89 6.52 3.23
N LEU A 65 -7.24 7.67 2.64
CA LEU A 65 -6.64 8.14 1.39
C LEU A 65 -5.16 8.51 1.61
N VAL A 66 -4.89 9.33 2.63
CA VAL A 66 -3.53 9.79 2.95
C VAL A 66 -2.66 8.60 3.37
N GLY A 67 -3.18 7.73 4.23
CA GLY A 67 -2.52 6.51 4.68
C GLY A 67 -2.25 5.55 3.52
N GLY A 68 -3.25 5.31 2.66
CA GLY A 68 -3.11 4.45 1.48
C GLY A 68 -2.05 4.94 0.50
N LEU A 69 -1.96 6.26 0.27
CA LEU A 69 -0.90 6.85 -0.54
C LEU A 69 0.48 6.72 0.10
N MET A 70 0.60 6.94 1.42
CA MET A 70 1.87 6.74 2.13
C MET A 70 2.34 5.28 2.06
N ILE A 71 1.46 4.33 2.39
CA ILE A 71 1.75 2.90 2.34
C ILE A 71 2.08 2.49 0.90
N GLY A 72 1.28 2.94 -0.07
CA GLY A 72 1.50 2.68 -1.49
C GLY A 72 2.86 3.20 -1.96
N CYS A 73 3.28 4.37 -1.49
CA CYS A 73 4.60 4.93 -1.77
C CYS A 73 5.72 4.08 -1.18
N CYS A 74 5.62 3.72 0.10
CA CYS A 74 6.60 2.87 0.78
C CYS A 74 6.73 1.52 0.07
N VAL A 75 5.61 0.80 -0.13
CA VAL A 75 5.59 -0.51 -0.80
C VAL A 75 6.17 -0.41 -2.20
N SER A 76 5.76 0.59 -2.99
CA SER A 76 6.26 0.78 -4.36
C SER A 76 7.74 1.11 -4.41
N TYR A 77 8.22 1.95 -3.48
CA TYR A 77 9.63 2.32 -3.36
C TYR A 77 10.50 1.11 -3.01
N PHE A 78 10.12 0.36 -1.97
CA PHE A 78 10.85 -0.84 -1.54
C PHE A 78 10.84 -1.91 -2.64
N LEU A 79 9.72 -2.09 -3.34
CA LEU A 79 9.62 -3.02 -4.46
C LEU A 79 10.53 -2.62 -5.64
N LEU A 80 10.58 -1.34 -6.00
CA LEU A 80 11.47 -0.84 -7.05
C LEU A 80 12.95 -0.86 -6.66
N ARG A 81 13.26 -0.62 -5.39
CA ARG A 81 14.65 -0.46 -4.89
C ARG A 81 15.29 -1.79 -4.49
N PHE A 82 14.52 -2.70 -3.92
CA PHE A 82 15.02 -3.94 -3.31
C PHE A 82 14.42 -5.20 -3.93
N PHE A 83 13.97 -5.11 -5.19
CA PHE A 83 13.37 -6.25 -5.90
C PHE A 83 14.24 -7.51 -5.77
N ASP A 84 15.55 -7.40 -6.01
CA ASP A 84 16.49 -8.54 -6.00
C ASP A 84 16.76 -9.13 -4.60
N ARG A 85 16.41 -8.42 -3.53
CA ARG A 85 16.61 -8.88 -2.15
C ARG A 85 15.44 -9.68 -1.60
N ILE A 86 14.27 -9.62 -2.25
CA ILE A 86 13.07 -10.32 -1.78
C ILE A 86 13.06 -11.74 -2.36
N PRO A 87 12.98 -12.80 -1.54
CA PRO A 87 13.27 -14.19 -1.91
C PRO A 87 12.25 -14.86 -2.86
N THR A 88 11.36 -14.10 -3.51
CA THR A 88 10.33 -14.63 -4.42
C THR A 88 10.61 -14.21 -5.87
N LYS A 89 10.12 -14.97 -6.85
CA LYS A 89 10.25 -14.60 -8.28
C LYS A 89 9.10 -13.72 -8.77
N ASN A 90 7.90 -13.92 -8.20
CA ASN A 90 6.69 -13.23 -8.66
C ASN A 90 6.57 -11.82 -8.04
N PRO A 91 6.49 -10.75 -8.85
CA PRO A 91 6.37 -9.36 -8.36
C PRO A 91 5.11 -9.13 -7.52
N ILE A 92 4.01 -9.82 -7.85
CA ILE A 92 2.76 -9.80 -7.07
C ILE A 92 3.00 -10.32 -5.65
N LEU A 93 3.68 -11.45 -5.52
CA LEU A 93 3.94 -12.05 -4.21
C LEU A 93 4.88 -11.17 -3.38
N LYS A 94 5.85 -10.49 -4.00
CA LYS A 94 6.70 -9.50 -3.31
C LYS A 94 5.90 -8.33 -2.77
N ALA A 95 5.04 -7.75 -3.60
CA ALA A 95 4.20 -6.63 -3.22
C ALA A 95 3.22 -7.02 -2.11
N LEU A 96 2.66 -8.24 -2.16
CA LEU A 96 1.82 -8.79 -1.11
C LEU A 96 2.56 -8.97 0.21
N ILE A 97 3.74 -9.60 0.21
CA ILE A 97 4.57 -9.78 1.41
C ILE A 97 4.91 -8.42 2.01
N LEU A 98 5.33 -7.47 1.17
CA LEU A 98 5.73 -6.14 1.61
C LEU A 98 4.56 -5.35 2.18
N SER A 99 3.37 -5.47 1.59
CA SER A 99 2.14 -4.88 2.10
C SER A 99 1.70 -5.53 3.42
N PHE A 100 1.85 -6.85 3.55
CA PHE A 100 1.58 -7.57 4.79
C PHE A 100 2.55 -7.18 5.91
N VAL A 101 3.83 -7.02 5.62
CA VAL A 101 4.83 -6.50 6.57
C VAL A 101 4.47 -5.07 6.99
N ALA A 102 4.04 -4.21 6.06
CA ALA A 102 3.60 -2.86 6.39
C ALA A 102 2.39 -2.86 7.32
N MET A 103 1.41 -3.74 7.08
CA MET A 103 0.25 -3.95 7.94
C MET A 103 0.66 -4.34 9.36
N LEU A 104 1.49 -5.38 9.51
CA LEU A 104 1.98 -5.82 10.82
C LEU A 104 2.77 -4.72 11.55
N MET A 105 3.55 -3.92 10.82
CA MET A 105 4.30 -2.81 11.40
C MET A 105 3.37 -1.72 11.94
N ILE A 106 2.29 -1.40 11.23
CA ILE A 106 1.28 -0.42 11.66
C ILE A 106 0.54 -0.93 12.88
N GLU A 107 0.08 -2.17 12.86
CA GLU A 107 -0.61 -2.79 14.01
C GLU A 107 0.28 -2.84 15.24
N PHE A 108 1.54 -3.24 15.08
CA PHE A 108 2.51 -3.24 16.17
C PHE A 108 2.72 -1.81 16.71
N LEU A 109 2.85 -0.81 15.84
CA LEU A 109 2.98 0.58 16.27
C LEU A 109 1.74 1.07 17.04
N SER A 110 0.54 0.69 16.59
CA SER A 110 -0.72 1.00 17.30
C SER A 110 -0.75 0.41 18.71
N THR A 111 -0.20 -0.80 18.92
CA THR A 111 -0.08 -1.37 20.29
C THR A 111 0.87 -0.61 21.20
N LEU A 112 1.89 0.04 20.64
CA LEU A 112 2.84 0.84 21.42
C LEU A 112 2.23 2.19 21.84
N VAL A 113 1.32 2.74 21.02
CA VAL A 113 0.63 4.00 21.30
C VAL A 113 -0.45 3.80 22.36
N ASP A 114 -1.24 2.72 22.26
CA ASP A 114 -2.29 2.39 23.22
C ASP A 114 -2.22 0.92 23.66
N PRO A 115 -1.51 0.61 24.77
CA PRO A 115 -1.34 -0.75 25.25
C PRO A 115 -2.62 -1.37 25.86
N ASN A 116 -3.67 -0.57 26.06
CA ASN A 116 -4.97 -1.02 26.58
C ASN A 116 -5.91 -1.62 25.52
N ASN A 117 -5.49 -1.70 24.25
CA ASN A 117 -6.26 -2.34 23.21
C ASN A 117 -6.39 -3.85 23.52
N ALA A 118 -7.58 -4.29 23.95
CA ALA A 118 -7.82 -5.71 24.19
C ALA A 118 -7.54 -6.49 22.88
N SER A 119 -6.84 -7.61 22.98
CA SER A 119 -6.40 -8.42 21.83
C SER A 119 -7.52 -8.76 20.82
N VAL A 120 -8.77 -8.80 21.29
CA VAL A 120 -9.97 -8.99 20.45
C VAL A 120 -10.22 -7.80 19.51
N TYR A 121 -10.08 -6.56 19.99
CA TYR A 121 -10.22 -5.36 19.14
C TYR A 121 -9.11 -5.29 18.10
N LEU A 122 -7.90 -5.70 18.48
CA LEU A 122 -6.78 -5.77 17.56
C LEU A 122 -7.05 -6.79 16.46
N LEU A 123 -7.56 -7.97 16.80
CA LEU A 123 -7.88 -9.01 15.81
C LEU A 123 -9.01 -8.59 14.85
N ILE A 124 -10.01 -7.86 15.35
CA ILE A 124 -11.09 -7.29 14.52
C ILE A 124 -10.54 -6.19 13.61
N ASP A 125 -9.69 -5.29 14.14
CA ASP A 125 -9.04 -4.23 13.37
C ASP A 125 -8.14 -4.81 12.27
N THR A 126 -7.27 -5.77 12.60
CA THR A 126 -6.47 -6.55 11.65
C THR A 126 -7.36 -7.17 10.57
N GLY A 127 -8.46 -7.81 10.95
CA GLY A 127 -9.39 -8.45 10.03
C GLY A 127 -10.04 -7.47 9.04
N MET A 128 -10.45 -6.29 9.51
CA MET A 128 -11.02 -5.24 8.66
C MET A 128 -9.97 -4.56 7.78
N ASN A 129 -8.71 -4.53 8.23
CA ASN A 129 -7.61 -3.91 7.51
C ASN A 129 -7.00 -4.84 6.45
N MET A 130 -7.12 -6.16 6.61
CA MET A 130 -6.53 -7.11 5.67
C MET A 130 -6.94 -6.90 4.19
N PRO A 131 -8.21 -6.67 3.84
CA PRO A 131 -8.63 -6.52 2.44
C PRO A 131 -7.96 -5.34 1.74
N ARG A 132 -7.81 -4.18 2.42
CA ARG A 132 -7.21 -2.97 1.83
C ARG A 132 -5.72 -3.13 1.56
N PHE A 133 -4.98 -3.81 2.45
CA PHE A 133 -3.57 -4.14 2.21
C PHE A 133 -3.41 -5.19 1.09
N LEU A 134 -4.28 -6.22 1.07
CA LEU A 134 -4.28 -7.20 -0.03
C LEU A 134 -4.55 -6.54 -1.39
N ALA A 135 -5.54 -5.66 -1.47
CA ALA A 135 -5.87 -4.93 -2.70
C ALA A 135 -4.69 -4.07 -3.17
N LEU A 136 -4.07 -3.30 -2.26
CA LEU A 136 -2.88 -2.51 -2.54
C LEU A 136 -1.74 -3.38 -3.07
N GLY A 137 -1.39 -4.46 -2.37
CA GLY A 137 -0.32 -5.36 -2.76
C GLY A 137 -0.56 -6.03 -4.12
N MET A 138 -1.78 -6.49 -4.39
CA MET A 138 -2.15 -7.06 -5.69
C MET A 138 -2.02 -6.05 -6.82
N VAL A 139 -2.58 -4.86 -6.67
CA VAL A 139 -2.58 -3.83 -7.73
C VAL A 139 -1.17 -3.31 -7.99
N VAL A 140 -0.40 -3.01 -6.94
CA VAL A 140 1.00 -2.58 -7.08
C VAL A 140 1.83 -3.68 -7.75
N GLY A 141 1.68 -4.93 -7.32
CA GLY A 141 2.40 -6.06 -7.87
C GLY A 141 2.08 -6.35 -9.34
N HIS A 142 0.80 -6.32 -9.71
CA HIS A 142 0.35 -6.51 -11.09
C HIS A 142 0.81 -5.37 -12.00
N LEU A 143 0.68 -4.12 -11.54
CA LEU A 143 1.11 -2.97 -12.31
C LEU A 143 2.64 -2.92 -12.44
N TYR A 144 3.38 -3.34 -11.42
CA TYR A 144 4.84 -3.47 -11.47
C TYR A 144 5.25 -4.50 -12.53
N ASP A 145 4.60 -5.66 -12.54
CA ASP A 145 4.83 -6.70 -13.55
C ASP A 145 4.57 -6.16 -14.96
N LYS A 146 3.45 -5.46 -15.18
CA LYS A 146 3.16 -4.85 -16.47
C LYS A 146 4.17 -3.79 -16.90
N LEU A 147 4.70 -3.00 -15.96
CA LEU A 147 5.66 -1.93 -16.22
C LEU A 147 7.11 -2.42 -16.42
N ASN A 148 7.45 -3.64 -15.98
CA ASN A 148 8.80 -4.19 -16.02
C ASN A 148 8.93 -5.50 -16.81
N GLY A 149 7.92 -6.36 -16.81
CA GLY A 149 7.83 -7.59 -17.61
C GLY A 149 7.67 -7.31 -19.12
N GLY A 150 7.13 -6.15 -19.49
CA GLY A 150 7.16 -5.68 -20.89
C GLY A 150 8.55 -5.29 -21.42
N ALA A 151 9.58 -5.28 -20.56
CA ALA A 151 10.98 -5.02 -20.96
C ALA A 151 11.82 -6.30 -21.08
N HIS A 152 11.22 -7.48 -20.87
CA HIS A 152 11.88 -8.79 -20.92
C HIS A 152 11.25 -9.77 -21.93
N SER A 153 10.45 -9.26 -22.88
CA SER A 153 9.93 -10.03 -24.01
C SER A 153 10.51 -9.56 -25.34
#